data_AF-A0A8J3Z6D0-F1
#
_entry.id   AF-A0A8J3Z6D0-F1
#
_cell.length_a   1.000
_cell.length_b   1.000
_cell.length_c   1.000
_cell.angle_alpha   90.00
_cell.angle_beta   90.00
_cell.angle_gamma   90.00
#
_symmetry.space_group_name_H-M   'P 1'
#
loop_
_entity.id
_entity.type
_entity.pdbx_description
1 polymer ?
#
loop_
_entity_poly.entity_id
_entity_poly.type
_entity_poly.pdbx_seq_one_letter_code
_entity_poly.pdbx_strand_id
1 'polypeptide(L)'
;MSTDLNRRIATAVRTIVDDLPVRPPAAAAVRARAARQAAGPDEPFPVPGEARRRVGWAAPAITATAAIIVLLAIAVLLPALRPGPTGERAGAPAGAANLPREFAGMSLLTAPVSDAPAGPAVALYRQGSLGTRLGTVQVVVLGVDGRTYRRLDLAERRGADGPDGEYEPADALLAPDGSKAAVADPTRVRDCIEVVDLRTGRTTRYGLDPPVAVRLLDWSPDGRWLALVVNDDPPDGLRAPGNPAVLDTTTGALRRFDRLRSTESWDGASFSPDGTRIALATTADDGPVSEGGGRVVPAISIVDRTGTVLRTLPVPASAALLSAAAWSPDGRLLAMSESTPQGYRLAFVDPTGERGPVPAPMQNSAVPVGWRSPSTLLAVADSAGDALDIVEVPVDGGPIRRLSRVSAGIGGLARPGQLQVAEALAAQARVGDAGPARRGPWPLWWWLTVAAAATFVGWRVVRRARARRRPAMTASTSAPDSIRSTSRRRS
;
A
#
# COMPACT_ATOMS: atom_id res chain seq x y z
N MET A 1 23.21 -19.20 -6.14
CA MET A 1 22.46 -18.00 -6.58
C MET A 1 22.63 -16.77 -5.68
N SER A 2 22.86 -16.86 -4.36
CA SER A 2 22.96 -15.66 -3.48
C SER A 2 24.23 -14.82 -3.66
N THR A 3 25.32 -15.38 -4.18
CA THR A 3 26.61 -14.68 -4.36
C THR A 3 26.61 -13.69 -5.53
N ASP A 4 25.84 -13.95 -6.58
CA ASP A 4 25.75 -13.04 -7.74
C ASP A 4 24.85 -11.83 -7.43
N LEU A 5 23.80 -12.03 -6.63
CA LEU A 5 22.92 -10.96 -6.15
C LEU A 5 23.67 -9.95 -5.28
N ASN A 6 24.49 -10.43 -4.34
CA ASN A 6 25.32 -9.57 -3.48
C ASN A 6 26.34 -8.76 -4.29
N ARG A 7 26.90 -9.33 -5.36
CA ARG A 7 27.84 -8.63 -6.25
C ARG A 7 27.14 -7.54 -7.05
N ARG A 8 25.91 -7.78 -7.52
CA ARG A 8 25.11 -6.79 -8.27
C ARG A 8 24.61 -5.64 -7.40
N ILE A 9 24.14 -5.92 -6.18
CA ILE A 9 23.75 -4.88 -5.20
C ILE A 9 24.97 -4.01 -4.83
N ALA A 10 26.12 -4.63 -4.54
CA ALA A 10 27.34 -3.89 -4.25
C ALA A 10 27.79 -3.00 -5.43
N THR A 11 27.56 -3.44 -6.67
CA THR A 11 27.88 -2.67 -7.87
C THR A 11 26.93 -1.47 -8.02
N ALA A 12 25.62 -1.67 -7.88
CA ALA A 12 24.62 -0.60 -7.98
C ALA A 12 24.81 0.48 -6.90
N VAL A 13 25.10 0.08 -5.66
CA VAL A 13 25.41 1.04 -4.58
C VAL A 13 26.68 1.83 -4.90
N ARG A 14 27.68 1.20 -5.51
CA ARG A 14 28.91 1.89 -5.93
C ARG A 14 28.64 2.94 -7.00
N THR A 15 27.88 2.59 -8.03
CA THR A 15 27.51 3.53 -9.11
C THR A 15 26.78 4.75 -8.55
N ILE A 16 25.84 4.56 -7.63
CA ILE A 16 25.12 5.68 -6.99
C ILE A 16 26.07 6.55 -6.15
N VAL A 17 27.02 5.95 -5.44
CA VAL A 17 28.01 6.69 -4.63
C VAL A 17 29.01 7.44 -5.50
N ASP A 18 29.41 6.88 -6.65
CA ASP A 18 30.34 7.48 -7.59
C ASP A 18 29.71 8.63 -8.39
N ASP A 19 28.39 8.59 -8.61
CA ASP A 19 27.62 9.66 -9.28
C ASP A 19 27.20 10.82 -8.35
N LEU A 20 27.39 10.69 -7.03
CA LEU A 20 27.16 11.82 -6.12
C LEU A 20 28.23 12.90 -6.38
N PRO A 21 27.84 14.17 -6.63
CA PRO A 21 28.75 15.25 -6.99
C PRO A 21 29.46 15.81 -5.73
N VAL A 22 30.06 14.93 -4.93
CA VAL A 22 30.84 15.29 -3.76
C VAL A 22 32.30 15.22 -4.18
N ARG A 23 32.86 16.32 -4.70
CA ARG A 23 34.31 16.43 -4.88
C ARG A 23 34.96 16.34 -3.49
N PRO A 24 35.75 15.29 -3.18
CA PRO A 24 36.49 15.28 -1.94
C PRO A 24 37.43 16.49 -1.93
N PRO A 25 37.53 17.24 -0.83
CA PRO A 25 38.44 18.38 -0.77
C PRO A 25 39.85 17.89 -1.10
N ALA A 26 40.55 18.65 -1.97
CA ALA A 26 41.89 18.29 -2.40
C ALA A 26 42.75 17.96 -1.17
N ALA A 27 43.41 16.80 -1.17
CA ALA A 27 44.20 16.31 -0.03
C ALA A 27 45.29 17.32 0.40
N ALA A 28 45.70 18.22 -0.50
CA ALA A 28 46.58 19.34 -0.24
C ALA A 28 45.92 20.44 0.62
N ALA A 29 44.64 20.76 0.40
CA ALA A 29 43.90 21.76 1.18
C ALA A 29 43.65 21.29 2.62
N VAL A 30 43.39 19.99 2.81
CA VAL A 30 43.24 19.39 4.14
C VAL A 30 44.59 19.36 4.88
N ARG A 31 45.68 19.01 4.19
CA ARG A 31 47.04 19.03 4.76
C ARG A 31 47.52 20.45 5.08
N ALA A 32 47.24 21.43 4.21
CA ALA A 32 47.61 22.83 4.45
C ALA A 32 46.82 23.46 5.61
N ARG A 33 45.54 23.10 5.77
CA ARG A 33 44.71 23.56 6.90
C ARG A 33 45.15 22.93 8.22
N ALA A 34 45.54 21.66 8.20
CA ALA A 34 46.12 20.97 9.37
C ALA A 34 47.50 21.54 9.74
N ALA A 35 48.35 21.87 8.75
CA ALA A 35 49.65 22.49 8.98
C ALA A 35 49.54 23.92 9.53
N ARG A 36 48.58 24.73 9.04
CA ARG A 36 48.31 26.07 9.58
C ARG A 36 47.66 26.07 10.97
N GLN A 37 46.93 25.02 11.34
CA GLN A 37 46.43 24.88 12.71
C GLN A 37 47.50 24.36 13.69
N ALA A 38 48.53 23.70 13.19
CA ALA A 38 49.68 23.27 14.00
C ALA A 38 50.71 24.37 14.22
N ALA A 39 50.79 25.34 13.30
CA ALA A 39 51.64 26.54 13.42
C ALA A 39 50.78 27.73 13.88
N GLY A 40 50.50 27.79 15.19
CA GLY A 40 49.94 29.00 15.80
C GLY A 40 50.95 30.16 15.74
N PRO A 41 50.48 31.42 15.60
CA PRO A 41 51.36 32.58 15.59
C PRO A 41 51.88 32.87 17.00
N ASP A 42 53.20 32.86 17.14
CA ASP A 42 53.99 33.47 18.22
C ASP A 42 53.51 33.25 19.66
N GLU A 43 53.54 32.00 20.13
CA GLU A 43 53.65 31.72 21.57
C GLU A 43 55.04 31.19 21.94
N PRO A 44 55.65 31.68 23.03
CA PRO A 44 56.97 31.25 23.48
C PRO A 44 56.95 29.78 23.95
N PHE A 45 58.04 29.09 23.62
CA PHE A 45 58.28 27.67 23.90
C PHE A 45 57.87 27.25 25.33
N PRO A 46 56.95 26.29 25.49
CA PRO A 46 56.62 25.75 26.79
C PRO A 46 57.77 24.88 27.31
N VAL A 47 58.11 25.12 28.57
CA VAL A 47 59.12 24.37 29.34
C VAL A 47 58.80 22.86 29.30
N PRO A 48 59.78 21.98 29.03
CA PRO A 48 59.55 20.53 28.99
C PRO A 48 59.34 20.00 30.42
N GLY A 49 58.08 19.99 30.88
CA GLY A 49 57.75 19.46 32.21
C GLY A 49 56.26 19.27 32.51
N GLU A 50 55.37 20.13 32.00
CA GLU A 50 53.99 20.18 32.52
C GLU A 50 52.90 19.60 31.60
N ALA A 51 53.22 19.25 30.35
CA ALA A 51 52.23 18.77 29.37
C ALA A 51 51.65 17.36 29.67
N ARG A 52 52.17 16.63 30.66
CA ARG A 52 51.69 15.26 30.98
C ARG A 52 50.44 15.20 31.86
N ARG A 53 49.94 16.30 32.43
CA ARG A 53 48.80 16.26 33.38
C ARG A 53 47.41 16.55 32.81
N ARG A 54 47.26 17.04 31.57
CA ARG A 54 45.92 17.40 31.02
C ARG A 54 45.21 16.30 30.22
N VAL A 55 45.82 15.13 30.00
CA VAL A 55 45.21 14.04 29.18
C VAL A 55 44.24 13.15 29.97
N GLY A 56 44.21 13.25 31.30
CA GLY A 56 43.37 12.38 32.16
C GLY A 56 41.85 12.66 32.09
N TRP A 57 41.42 13.88 31.77
CA TRP A 57 40.02 14.29 31.94
C TRP A 57 39.14 14.06 30.70
N ALA A 58 39.74 13.84 29.52
CA ALA A 58 38.98 13.51 28.31
C ALA A 58 38.40 12.08 28.34
N ALA A 59 38.89 11.22 29.24
CA ALA A 59 38.41 9.85 29.43
C ALA A 59 36.96 9.74 29.88
N PRO A 60 36.57 10.32 31.02
CA PRO A 60 35.20 10.28 31.50
C PRO A 60 34.21 10.97 30.55
N ALA A 61 34.62 12.06 29.88
CA ALA A 61 33.74 12.82 28.99
C ALA A 61 33.24 11.99 27.80
N ILE A 62 34.11 11.20 27.14
CA ILE A 62 33.71 10.39 25.98
C ILE A 62 32.81 9.22 26.36
N THR A 63 33.08 8.59 27.52
CA THR A 63 32.19 7.55 28.06
C THR A 63 30.83 8.12 28.45
N ALA A 64 30.79 9.34 29.00
CA ALA A 64 29.55 10.04 29.29
C ALA A 64 28.76 10.35 28.02
N THR A 65 29.41 10.84 26.95
CA THR A 65 28.73 11.08 25.67
C THR A 65 28.16 9.80 25.06
N ALA A 66 28.89 8.69 25.10
CA ALA A 66 28.40 7.40 24.60
C ALA A 66 27.21 6.89 25.44
N ALA A 67 27.28 7.01 26.77
CA ALA A 67 26.18 6.66 27.65
C ALA A 67 24.94 7.55 27.41
N ILE A 68 25.13 8.84 27.16
CA ILE A 68 24.06 9.78 26.80
C ILE A 68 23.42 9.39 25.46
N ILE A 69 24.21 9.00 24.45
CA ILE A 69 23.66 8.53 23.16
C ILE A 69 22.83 7.24 23.35
N VAL A 70 23.32 6.29 24.16
CA VAL A 70 22.57 5.07 24.46
C VAL A 70 21.31 5.36 25.27
N LEU A 71 21.37 6.25 26.27
CA LEU A 71 20.22 6.66 27.05
C LEU A 71 19.21 7.45 26.22
N LEU A 72 19.65 8.31 25.31
CA LEU A 72 18.79 8.99 24.34
C LEU A 72 18.15 7.99 23.37
N ALA A 73 18.91 7.01 22.88
CA ALA A 73 18.36 5.95 22.05
C ALA A 73 17.28 5.15 22.83
N ILE A 74 17.57 4.74 24.07
CA ILE A 74 16.62 4.05 24.95
C ILE A 74 15.41 4.94 25.26
N ALA A 75 15.59 6.22 25.54
CA ALA A 75 14.50 7.16 25.82
C ALA A 75 13.63 7.46 24.60
N VAL A 76 14.19 7.34 23.39
CA VAL A 76 13.45 7.42 22.11
C VAL A 76 12.76 6.08 21.79
N LEU A 77 13.38 4.95 22.14
CA LEU A 77 12.82 3.61 21.97
C LEU A 77 11.73 3.28 22.99
N LEU A 78 11.80 3.80 24.22
CA LEU A 78 10.85 3.49 25.29
C LEU A 78 9.40 3.87 24.93
N PRO A 79 9.12 5.06 24.37
CA PRO A 79 7.78 5.43 23.89
C PRO A 79 7.30 4.57 22.72
N ALA A 80 8.22 4.06 21.89
CA ALA A 80 7.89 3.15 20.79
C ALA A 80 7.62 1.71 21.25
N LEU A 81 8.22 1.31 22.38
CA LEU A 81 8.01 0.01 23.02
C LEU A 81 6.84 0.01 23.99
N ARG A 82 6.45 1.19 24.51
CA ARG A 82 5.16 1.32 25.16
C ARG A 82 4.11 1.08 24.08
N PRO A 83 3.20 0.10 24.23
CA PRO A 83 2.04 0.03 23.35
C PRO A 83 1.43 1.42 23.39
N GLY A 84 1.51 2.15 22.26
CA GLY A 84 0.93 3.48 22.15
C GLY A 84 -0.50 3.36 22.66
N PRO A 85 -0.99 4.33 23.46
CA PRO A 85 -2.22 4.18 24.22
C PRO A 85 -3.23 3.49 23.34
N THR A 86 -3.55 2.23 23.68
CA THR A 86 -4.51 1.35 23.01
C THR A 86 -5.94 1.91 23.09
N GLY A 87 -6.05 3.20 23.38
CA GLY A 87 -7.23 3.96 23.75
C GLY A 87 -7.45 5.24 22.96
N GLU A 88 -6.59 5.63 21.99
CA GLU A 88 -7.16 6.28 20.79
C GLU A 88 -7.85 5.16 19.99
N ARG A 89 -8.89 4.56 20.60
CA ARG A 89 -9.99 3.98 19.83
C ARG A 89 -10.30 5.02 18.77
N ALA A 90 -10.42 4.59 17.53
CA ALA A 90 -11.08 5.36 16.49
C ALA A 90 -12.54 5.59 16.93
N GLY A 91 -12.70 6.46 17.92
CA GLY A 91 -13.93 6.91 18.53
C GLY A 91 -14.13 8.32 18.04
N ALA A 92 -14.33 8.46 16.72
CA ALA A 92 -15.12 9.56 16.22
C ALA A 92 -16.54 9.01 16.02
N PRO A 93 -17.59 9.73 16.45
CA PRO A 93 -18.99 9.33 16.27
C PRO A 93 -19.33 9.21 14.78
N ALA A 94 -20.57 8.85 14.48
CA ALA A 94 -21.22 8.94 13.17
C ALA A 94 -21.25 10.38 12.58
N GLY A 95 -20.10 11.06 12.54
CA GLY A 95 -19.88 12.27 11.76
C GLY A 95 -19.72 11.90 10.30
N ALA A 96 -20.11 12.83 9.43
CA ALA A 96 -19.99 12.68 7.99
C ALA A 96 -18.54 12.27 7.63
N ALA A 97 -18.40 11.23 6.79
CA ALA A 97 -17.11 10.81 6.29
C ALA A 97 -16.36 11.99 5.65
N ASN A 98 -15.05 12.04 5.80
CA ASN A 98 -14.22 13.08 5.25
C ASN A 98 -13.35 12.50 4.14
N LEU A 99 -13.53 12.98 2.91
CA LEU A 99 -12.66 12.69 1.78
C LEU A 99 -11.61 13.82 1.70
N PRO A 100 -10.32 13.54 1.91
CA PRO A 100 -9.30 14.57 1.87
C PRO A 100 -9.21 15.17 0.48
N ARG A 101 -8.94 16.48 0.36
CA ARG A 101 -8.65 17.10 -0.95
C ARG A 101 -7.43 16.50 -1.64
N GLU A 102 -6.46 16.03 -0.86
CA GLU A 102 -5.27 15.35 -1.34
C GLU A 102 -5.00 14.12 -0.48
N PHE A 103 -4.93 12.95 -1.11
CA PHE A 103 -4.54 11.73 -0.43
C PHE A 103 -3.05 11.79 -0.12
N ALA A 104 -2.68 11.30 1.05
CA ALA A 104 -1.28 11.15 1.39
C ALA A 104 -0.61 10.17 0.41
N GLY A 105 0.59 10.53 -0.07
CA GLY A 105 1.39 9.66 -0.91
C GLY A 105 1.78 8.35 -0.20
N MET A 106 2.40 7.43 -0.92
CA MET A 106 2.80 6.15 -0.34
C MET A 106 3.80 6.29 0.82
N SER A 107 3.70 5.41 1.82
CA SER A 107 4.73 5.25 2.85
C SER A 107 4.93 3.78 3.22
N LEU A 108 6.19 3.35 3.20
CA LEU A 108 6.62 2.02 3.65
C LEU A 108 6.49 1.83 5.17
N LEU A 109 6.27 2.91 5.91
CA LEU A 109 6.10 2.90 7.38
C LEU A 109 4.63 2.99 7.80
N THR A 110 3.71 2.63 6.90
CA THR A 110 2.28 2.55 7.22
C THR A 110 2.00 1.25 7.98
N ALA A 111 1.39 1.38 9.16
CA ALA A 111 1.02 0.25 10.01
C ALA A 111 -0.07 -0.61 9.34
N PRO A 112 -0.05 -1.93 9.55
CA PRO A 112 -1.10 -2.82 9.06
C PRO A 112 -2.40 -2.67 9.88
N VAL A 113 -3.53 -3.02 9.27
CA VAL A 113 -4.86 -3.03 9.91
C VAL A 113 -4.89 -4.01 11.09
N SER A 114 -4.17 -5.12 11.00
CA SER A 114 -4.04 -6.13 12.08
C SER A 114 -3.35 -5.60 13.34
N ASP A 115 -2.41 -4.66 13.23
CA ASP A 115 -1.71 -4.08 14.38
C ASP A 115 -2.38 -2.79 14.89
N ALA A 116 -2.87 -1.96 13.96
CA ALA A 116 -3.47 -0.68 14.24
C ALA A 116 -4.72 -0.51 13.36
N PRO A 117 -5.92 -0.88 13.83
CA PRO A 117 -7.14 -0.78 13.05
C PRO A 117 -7.40 0.64 12.54
N ALA A 118 -8.00 0.76 11.35
CA ALA A 118 -8.29 2.04 10.72
C ALA A 118 -9.58 2.69 11.27
N GLY A 119 -10.45 1.89 11.89
CA GLY A 119 -11.86 2.27 12.04
C GLY A 119 -12.63 2.01 10.74
N PRO A 120 -13.86 2.53 10.61
CA PRO A 120 -14.55 2.56 9.32
C PRO A 120 -13.71 3.31 8.28
N ALA A 121 -13.72 2.85 7.04
CA ALA A 121 -12.96 3.43 5.95
C ALA A 121 -13.88 4.05 4.88
N VAL A 122 -13.54 5.25 4.41
CA VAL A 122 -14.23 5.90 3.28
C VAL A 122 -13.71 5.41 1.93
N ALA A 123 -12.48 4.92 1.87
CA ALA A 123 -11.87 4.42 0.64
C ALA A 123 -10.90 3.26 0.87
N LEU A 124 -10.74 2.44 -0.16
CA LEU A 124 -9.73 1.39 -0.28
C LEU A 124 -9.06 1.53 -1.64
N TYR A 125 -7.74 1.42 -1.72
CA TYR A 125 -7.03 1.52 -2.99
C TYR A 125 -5.69 0.81 -2.96
N ARG A 126 -5.17 0.47 -4.13
CA ARG A 126 -3.80 -0.03 -4.34
C ARG A 126 -2.86 1.16 -4.58
N GLN A 127 -1.68 1.15 -3.98
CA GLN A 127 -0.61 2.11 -4.24
C GLN A 127 0.71 1.37 -4.43
N GLY A 128 1.44 1.69 -5.49
CA GLY A 128 2.74 1.11 -5.81
C GLY A 128 2.93 0.90 -7.31
N SER A 129 4.14 1.07 -7.82
CA SER A 129 4.43 0.98 -9.26
C SER A 129 5.82 0.40 -9.59
N LEU A 130 6.59 -0.02 -8.60
CA LEU A 130 7.91 -0.62 -8.84
C LEU A 130 7.74 -2.12 -9.03
N GLY A 131 7.86 -2.58 -10.28
CA GLY A 131 7.85 -3.99 -10.65
C GLY A 131 8.60 -4.86 -9.62
N THR A 132 7.85 -5.81 -9.08
CA THR A 132 8.20 -7.12 -8.48
C THR A 132 9.31 -7.22 -7.44
N ARG A 133 10.52 -6.70 -7.67
CA ARG A 133 11.68 -7.11 -6.85
C ARG A 133 11.76 -6.44 -5.50
N LEU A 134 11.06 -5.32 -5.31
CA LEU A 134 11.05 -4.60 -4.03
C LEU A 134 9.74 -4.79 -3.25
N GLY A 135 8.72 -5.46 -3.82
CA GLY A 135 7.46 -5.76 -3.11
C GLY A 135 6.73 -4.51 -2.60
N THR A 136 6.81 -3.39 -3.32
CA THR A 136 6.30 -2.09 -2.83
C THR A 136 4.83 -1.85 -3.16
N VAL A 137 4.06 -2.87 -3.48
CA VAL A 137 2.62 -2.71 -3.65
C VAL A 137 1.95 -2.79 -2.28
N GLN A 138 1.10 -1.82 -1.98
CA GLN A 138 0.29 -1.77 -0.77
C GLN A 138 -1.18 -1.68 -1.13
N VAL A 139 -2.01 -2.43 -0.41
CA VAL A 139 -3.46 -2.17 -0.36
C VAL A 139 -3.70 -1.30 0.86
N VAL A 140 -4.28 -0.13 0.67
CA VAL A 140 -4.43 0.89 1.72
C VAL A 140 -5.90 1.19 1.94
N VAL A 141 -6.30 1.23 3.20
CA VAL A 141 -7.60 1.74 3.62
C VAL A 141 -7.44 3.15 4.19
N LEU A 142 -8.35 4.04 3.80
CA LEU A 142 -8.45 5.40 4.31
C LEU A 142 -9.65 5.48 5.25
N GLY A 143 -9.38 5.72 6.54
CA GLY A 143 -10.39 5.90 7.58
C GLY A 143 -11.36 7.05 7.26
N VAL A 144 -12.56 7.00 7.84
CA VAL A 144 -13.61 8.03 7.66
C VAL A 144 -13.22 9.42 8.13
N ASP A 145 -12.13 9.57 8.90
CA ASP A 145 -11.58 10.87 9.27
C ASP A 145 -10.78 11.54 8.14
N GLY A 146 -10.53 10.83 7.04
CA GLY A 146 -9.79 11.30 5.87
C GLY A 146 -8.28 11.41 6.08
N ARG A 147 -7.75 11.02 7.24
CA ARG A 147 -6.32 11.12 7.58
C ARG A 147 -5.71 9.83 8.09
N THR A 148 -6.51 8.85 8.49
CA THR A 148 -6.03 7.57 9.00
C THR A 148 -5.79 6.60 7.86
N TYR A 149 -4.52 6.27 7.60
CA TYR A 149 -4.12 5.33 6.55
C TYR A 149 -3.59 4.05 7.18
N ARG A 150 -4.08 2.89 6.73
CA ARG A 150 -3.57 1.57 7.17
C ARG A 150 -3.40 0.64 5.98
N ARG A 151 -2.41 -0.25 6.07
CA ARG A 151 -2.22 -1.30 5.06
C ARG A 151 -3.17 -2.45 5.35
N LEU A 152 -3.92 -2.90 4.36
CA LEU A 152 -4.67 -4.14 4.42
C LEU A 152 -3.69 -5.31 4.19
N ASP A 153 -2.93 -5.60 5.23
CA ASP A 153 -1.88 -6.61 5.28
C ASP A 153 -2.36 -8.03 4.95
N LEU A 154 -3.65 -8.30 5.12
CA LEU A 154 -4.23 -9.56 4.70
C LEU A 154 -4.21 -9.73 3.18
N ALA A 155 -4.58 -8.68 2.42
CA ALA A 155 -4.54 -8.71 0.96
C ALA A 155 -3.11 -8.92 0.46
N GLU A 156 -2.14 -8.26 1.10
CA GLU A 156 -0.73 -8.47 0.81
C GLU A 156 -0.30 -9.92 1.13
N ARG A 157 -0.55 -10.43 2.34
CA ARG A 157 -0.16 -11.82 2.68
C ARG A 157 -0.79 -12.88 1.78
N ARG A 158 -2.01 -12.65 1.29
CA ARG A 158 -2.70 -13.57 0.38
C ARG A 158 -2.28 -13.40 -1.08
N GLY A 159 -1.58 -12.32 -1.40
CA GLY A 159 -1.05 -12.03 -2.73
C GLY A 159 -0.13 -13.11 -3.30
N ALA A 160 0.19 -12.93 -4.56
CA ALA A 160 0.77 -13.92 -5.44
C ALA A 160 1.69 -13.24 -6.45
N ASP A 161 2.74 -13.93 -6.89
CA ASP A 161 3.41 -13.53 -8.13
C ASP A 161 2.47 -13.85 -9.30
N GLY A 162 2.17 -12.85 -10.12
CA GLY A 162 1.41 -12.96 -11.35
C GLY A 162 2.19 -13.67 -12.46
N PRO A 163 1.60 -13.86 -13.66
CA PRO A 163 2.22 -14.58 -14.77
C PRO A 163 3.56 -13.98 -15.27
N ASP A 164 3.75 -12.69 -15.07
CA ASP A 164 4.97 -11.94 -15.37
C ASP A 164 6.02 -11.99 -14.24
N GLY A 165 5.72 -12.74 -13.17
CA GLY A 165 6.53 -12.78 -11.95
C GLY A 165 6.37 -11.54 -11.08
N GLU A 166 5.36 -10.69 -11.35
CA GLU A 166 5.06 -9.52 -10.53
C GLU A 166 4.23 -9.86 -9.31
N TYR A 167 4.74 -9.53 -8.14
CA TYR A 167 3.95 -9.65 -6.92
C TYR A 167 2.73 -8.73 -6.96
N GLU A 168 1.56 -9.36 -6.85
CA GLU A 168 0.24 -8.74 -6.79
C GLU A 168 -0.42 -9.06 -5.45
N PRO A 169 -0.93 -8.06 -4.70
CA PRO A 169 -1.78 -8.35 -3.56
C PRO A 169 -3.07 -9.03 -4.03
N ALA A 170 -3.67 -9.83 -3.16
CA ALA A 170 -4.97 -10.43 -3.41
C ALA A 170 -6.04 -9.34 -3.60
N ASP A 171 -7.09 -9.67 -4.35
CA ASP A 171 -8.24 -8.77 -4.54
C ASP A 171 -8.87 -8.45 -3.18
N ALA A 172 -9.27 -7.19 -3.03
CA ALA A 172 -9.96 -6.72 -1.84
C ALA A 172 -11.19 -5.90 -2.22
N LEU A 173 -12.27 -6.04 -1.46
CA LEU A 173 -13.52 -5.33 -1.69
C LEU A 173 -14.03 -4.68 -0.41
N LEU A 174 -14.15 -3.35 -0.41
CA LEU A 174 -14.63 -2.57 0.72
C LEU A 174 -16.15 -2.67 0.86
N ALA A 175 -16.63 -2.93 2.08
CA ALA A 175 -18.07 -2.95 2.36
C ALA A 175 -18.69 -1.54 2.23
N PRO A 176 -20.00 -1.41 1.91
CA PRO A 176 -20.62 -0.11 1.62
C PRO A 176 -20.58 0.86 2.80
N ASP A 177 -20.61 0.33 4.04
CA ASP A 177 -20.53 1.11 5.29
C ASP A 177 -19.09 1.36 5.75
N GLY A 178 -18.10 0.87 4.98
CA GLY A 178 -16.68 1.01 5.28
C GLY A 178 -16.21 0.20 6.50
N SER A 179 -17.04 -0.64 7.10
CA SER A 179 -16.70 -1.33 8.35
C SER A 179 -15.79 -2.54 8.16
N LYS A 180 -15.82 -3.15 6.96
CA LYS A 180 -15.15 -4.41 6.64
C LYS A 180 -14.55 -4.37 5.25
N ALA A 181 -13.57 -5.24 5.00
CA ALA A 181 -13.08 -5.55 3.66
C ALA A 181 -13.01 -7.06 3.46
N ALA A 182 -13.60 -7.57 2.37
CA ALA A 182 -13.38 -8.94 1.93
C ALA A 182 -12.04 -9.04 1.18
N VAL A 183 -11.37 -10.18 1.31
CA VAL A 183 -10.12 -10.49 0.61
C VAL A 183 -10.22 -11.88 0.00
N ALA A 184 -9.95 -11.98 -1.30
CA ALA A 184 -9.93 -13.24 -2.03
C ALA A 184 -8.91 -13.19 -3.18
N ASP A 185 -8.57 -14.36 -3.71
CA ASP A 185 -7.58 -14.50 -4.78
C ASP A 185 -8.26 -15.14 -6.00
N PRO A 186 -8.44 -14.42 -7.11
CA PRO A 186 -9.10 -14.95 -8.29
C PRO A 186 -8.20 -15.89 -9.10
N THR A 187 -6.91 -15.97 -8.77
CA THR A 187 -5.90 -16.72 -9.54
C THR A 187 -5.46 -18.01 -8.85
N ARG A 188 -5.86 -18.23 -7.59
CA ARG A 188 -5.46 -19.40 -6.81
C ARG A 188 -6.65 -20.01 -6.09
N VAL A 189 -6.73 -21.33 -6.16
CA VAL A 189 -7.69 -22.13 -5.40
C VAL A 189 -7.39 -22.01 -3.90
N ARG A 190 -8.41 -21.69 -3.11
CA ARG A 190 -8.32 -21.53 -1.65
C ARG A 190 -9.52 -22.20 -0.99
N ASP A 191 -9.33 -22.64 0.25
CA ASP A 191 -10.36 -23.24 1.09
C ASP A 191 -11.20 -22.21 1.86
N CYS A 192 -10.95 -20.91 1.67
CA CYS A 192 -11.68 -19.87 2.39
C CYS A 192 -11.64 -18.49 1.72
N ILE A 193 -12.71 -17.72 1.97
CA ILE A 193 -12.76 -16.26 1.85
C ILE A 193 -12.50 -15.66 3.23
N GLU A 194 -11.75 -14.57 3.31
CA GLU A 194 -11.51 -13.87 4.56
C GLU A 194 -12.09 -12.45 4.53
N VAL A 195 -12.68 -12.03 5.66
CA VAL A 195 -13.22 -10.68 5.84
C VAL A 195 -12.57 -10.05 7.05
N VAL A 196 -11.97 -8.88 6.87
CA VAL A 196 -11.33 -8.10 7.92
C VAL A 196 -12.31 -7.07 8.45
N ASP A 197 -12.55 -7.06 9.75
CA ASP A 197 -13.22 -5.96 10.44
C ASP A 197 -12.22 -4.80 10.62
N LEU A 198 -12.49 -3.67 9.98
CA LEU A 198 -11.55 -2.53 9.94
C LEU A 198 -11.53 -1.74 11.25
N ARG A 199 -12.52 -1.92 12.13
CA ARG A 199 -12.56 -1.31 13.47
C ARG A 199 -11.66 -2.04 14.47
N THR A 200 -11.53 -3.35 14.33
CA THR A 200 -10.83 -4.22 15.29
C THR A 200 -9.58 -4.86 14.73
N GLY A 201 -9.40 -4.89 13.40
CA GLY A 201 -8.34 -5.63 12.72
C GLY A 201 -8.54 -7.14 12.72
N ARG A 202 -9.64 -7.64 13.28
CA ARG A 202 -9.91 -9.09 13.35
C ARG A 202 -10.38 -9.61 12.00
N THR A 203 -9.94 -10.83 11.68
CA THR A 203 -10.33 -11.52 10.44
C THR A 203 -11.29 -12.66 10.76
N THR A 204 -12.39 -12.73 10.01
CA THR A 204 -13.31 -13.87 9.99
C THR A 204 -13.05 -14.69 8.73
N ARG A 205 -13.01 -16.02 8.87
CA ARG A 205 -12.84 -16.95 7.75
C ARG A 205 -14.15 -17.63 7.40
N TYR A 206 -14.48 -17.69 6.12
CA TYR A 206 -15.62 -18.43 5.59
C TYR A 206 -15.10 -19.57 4.73
N GLY A 207 -15.33 -20.80 5.19
CA GLY A 207 -14.85 -22.00 4.49
C GLY A 207 -15.51 -22.20 3.13
N LEU A 208 -14.73 -22.71 2.19
CA LEU A 208 -15.13 -23.11 0.84
C LEU A 208 -14.84 -24.59 0.68
N ASP A 209 -15.89 -25.39 0.50
CA ASP A 209 -15.78 -26.82 0.24
C ASP A 209 -16.59 -27.17 -1.02
N PRO A 210 -15.92 -27.61 -2.11
CA PRO A 210 -14.47 -27.74 -2.26
C PRO A 210 -13.74 -26.38 -2.30
N PRO A 211 -12.40 -26.36 -2.10
CA PRO A 211 -11.59 -25.18 -2.35
C PRO A 211 -11.78 -24.64 -3.77
N VAL A 212 -11.83 -23.31 -3.91
CA VAL A 212 -12.02 -22.62 -5.21
C VAL A 212 -11.25 -21.31 -5.27
N ALA A 213 -10.96 -20.83 -6.48
CA ALA A 213 -10.59 -19.43 -6.68
C ALA A 213 -11.84 -18.55 -6.63
N VAL A 214 -11.68 -17.34 -6.09
CA VAL A 214 -12.79 -16.42 -5.86
C VAL A 214 -12.43 -15.04 -6.33
N ARG A 215 -13.29 -14.49 -7.21
CA ARG A 215 -13.27 -13.08 -7.60
C ARG A 215 -14.41 -12.35 -6.87
N LEU A 216 -14.05 -11.27 -6.17
CA LEU A 216 -15.02 -10.44 -5.46
C LEU A 216 -15.69 -9.49 -6.46
N LEU A 217 -17.02 -9.37 -6.42
CA LEU A 217 -17.75 -8.50 -7.33
C LEU A 217 -18.41 -7.33 -6.59
N ASP A 218 -19.25 -7.62 -5.60
CA ASP A 218 -20.01 -6.58 -4.90
C ASP A 218 -20.53 -7.01 -3.52
N TRP A 219 -20.80 -6.05 -2.64
CA TRP A 219 -21.50 -6.23 -1.37
C TRP A 219 -22.96 -5.79 -1.48
N SER A 220 -23.86 -6.47 -0.77
CA SER A 220 -25.19 -5.91 -0.56
C SER A 220 -25.12 -4.62 0.28
N PRO A 221 -26.06 -3.68 0.11
CA PRO A 221 -26.05 -2.40 0.83
C PRO A 221 -26.04 -2.52 2.36
N ASP A 222 -26.57 -3.62 2.91
CA ASP A 222 -26.56 -3.94 4.35
C ASP A 222 -25.25 -4.57 4.84
N GLY A 223 -24.28 -4.82 3.94
CA GLY A 223 -23.00 -5.46 4.22
C GLY A 223 -23.10 -6.93 4.62
N ARG A 224 -24.24 -7.60 4.41
CA ARG A 224 -24.44 -9.00 4.78
C ARG A 224 -24.04 -9.97 3.68
N TRP A 225 -24.36 -9.66 2.43
CA TRP A 225 -24.16 -10.55 1.29
C TRP A 225 -22.99 -10.08 0.45
N LEU A 226 -22.24 -11.03 -0.09
CA LEU A 226 -21.12 -10.78 -0.97
C LEU A 226 -21.36 -11.55 -2.28
N ALA A 227 -21.57 -10.82 -3.37
CA ALA A 227 -21.61 -11.35 -4.72
C ALA A 227 -20.19 -11.60 -5.20
N LEU A 228 -19.98 -12.77 -5.80
CA LEU A 228 -18.68 -13.26 -6.19
C LEU A 228 -18.77 -14.21 -7.36
N VAL A 229 -17.64 -14.46 -8.01
CA VAL A 229 -17.47 -15.55 -8.98
C VAL A 229 -16.60 -16.62 -8.33
N VAL A 230 -17.07 -17.87 -8.37
CA VAL A 230 -16.28 -19.04 -7.97
C VAL A 230 -15.75 -19.77 -9.21
N ASN A 231 -14.47 -20.11 -9.17
CA ASN A 231 -13.83 -20.92 -10.20
C ASN A 231 -13.17 -22.14 -9.56
N ASP A 232 -13.60 -23.32 -9.99
CA ASP A 232 -13.14 -24.59 -9.44
C ASP A 232 -11.74 -24.98 -9.98
N ASP A 233 -11.34 -24.47 -11.15
CA ASP A 233 -10.10 -24.82 -11.85
C ASP A 233 -9.54 -23.62 -12.63
N PRO A 234 -9.01 -22.58 -11.96
CA PRO A 234 -8.35 -21.49 -12.65
C PRO A 234 -7.05 -22.01 -13.31
N PRO A 235 -6.84 -21.79 -14.62
CA PRO A 235 -5.54 -22.04 -15.23
C PRO A 235 -4.49 -21.17 -14.54
N ASP A 236 -3.29 -21.71 -14.34
CA ASP A 236 -2.22 -21.08 -13.57
C ASP A 236 -2.03 -19.59 -13.92
N GLY A 237 -2.36 -18.72 -12.95
CA GLY A 237 -2.17 -17.28 -13.06
C GLY A 237 -3.15 -16.53 -13.95
N LEU A 238 -4.15 -17.18 -14.55
CA LEU A 238 -5.14 -16.54 -15.41
C LEU A 238 -6.52 -16.49 -14.76
N ARG A 239 -7.24 -15.41 -15.03
CA ARG A 239 -8.66 -15.28 -14.67
C ARG A 239 -9.48 -16.12 -15.65
N ALA A 240 -9.93 -17.29 -15.23
CA ALA A 240 -10.85 -18.10 -16.02
C ALA A 240 -12.33 -17.82 -15.67
N PRO A 241 -13.26 -18.11 -16.61
CA PRO A 241 -14.70 -18.02 -16.36
C PRO A 241 -15.07 -18.87 -15.14
N GLY A 242 -16.05 -18.40 -14.39
CA GLY A 242 -16.52 -19.08 -13.19
C GLY A 242 -17.99 -18.81 -12.95
N ASN A 243 -18.57 -19.47 -11.95
CA ASN A 243 -20.00 -19.38 -11.68
C ASN A 243 -20.31 -18.25 -10.71
N PRO A 244 -21.35 -17.43 -10.96
CA PRO A 244 -21.77 -16.42 -10.01
C PRO A 244 -22.35 -17.11 -8.76
N ALA A 245 -22.07 -16.51 -7.61
CA ALA A 245 -22.51 -17.00 -6.31
C ALA A 245 -22.70 -15.84 -5.32
N VAL A 246 -23.37 -16.15 -4.21
CA VAL A 246 -23.50 -15.23 -3.07
C VAL A 246 -23.08 -15.91 -1.77
N LEU A 247 -22.33 -15.18 -0.96
CA LEU A 247 -21.94 -15.59 0.40
C LEU A 247 -22.74 -14.79 1.43
N ASP A 248 -23.39 -15.48 2.37
CA ASP A 248 -23.94 -14.87 3.59
C ASP A 248 -22.82 -14.71 4.63
N THR A 249 -22.39 -13.49 4.92
CA THR A 249 -21.31 -13.25 5.89
C THR A 249 -21.74 -13.40 7.35
N THR A 250 -23.04 -13.59 7.61
CA THR A 250 -23.53 -13.90 8.97
C THR A 250 -23.46 -15.39 9.26
N THR A 251 -23.82 -16.23 8.28
CA THR A 251 -23.91 -17.69 8.45
C THR A 251 -22.74 -18.45 7.85
N GLY A 252 -22.00 -17.83 6.92
CA GLY A 252 -21.00 -18.48 6.07
C GLY A 252 -21.58 -19.33 4.95
N ALA A 253 -22.90 -19.29 4.74
CA ALA A 253 -23.53 -20.07 3.67
C ALA A 253 -23.16 -19.50 2.30
N LEU A 254 -22.47 -20.31 1.50
CA LEU A 254 -22.20 -20.04 0.09
C LEU A 254 -23.31 -20.66 -0.77
N ARG A 255 -23.87 -19.86 -1.68
CA ARG A 255 -24.88 -20.30 -2.63
C ARG A 255 -24.42 -20.02 -4.06
N ARG A 256 -24.16 -21.07 -4.82
CA ARG A 256 -23.84 -20.98 -6.24
C ARG A 256 -25.12 -20.86 -7.08
N PHE A 257 -25.08 -20.08 -8.14
CA PHE A 257 -26.21 -19.95 -9.06
C PHE A 257 -26.10 -21.00 -10.17
N ASP A 258 -26.45 -22.24 -9.87
CA ASP A 258 -26.24 -23.37 -10.79
C ASP A 258 -26.98 -23.25 -12.13
N ARG A 259 -28.07 -22.47 -12.17
CA ARG A 259 -28.81 -22.18 -13.42
C ARG A 259 -28.11 -21.17 -14.34
N LEU A 260 -27.10 -20.47 -13.81
CA LEU A 260 -26.28 -19.49 -14.52
C LEU A 260 -24.89 -20.06 -14.83
N ARG A 261 -24.74 -21.39 -14.75
CA ARG A 261 -23.57 -22.09 -15.25
C ARG A 261 -23.50 -21.84 -16.75
N SER A 262 -22.61 -20.95 -17.16
CA SER A 262 -22.30 -20.72 -18.56
C SER A 262 -20.82 -20.86 -18.79
N THR A 263 -20.44 -21.13 -20.03
CA THR A 263 -19.05 -20.99 -20.50
C THR A 263 -18.61 -19.51 -20.54
N GLU A 264 -19.49 -18.58 -20.15
CA GLU A 264 -19.27 -17.14 -20.29
C GLU A 264 -18.51 -16.61 -19.06
N SER A 265 -17.71 -15.57 -19.29
CA SER A 265 -17.06 -14.86 -18.19
C SER A 265 -18.02 -13.85 -17.57
N TRP A 266 -18.26 -14.01 -16.26
CA TRP A 266 -19.04 -13.06 -15.46
C TRP A 266 -18.12 -11.99 -14.88
N ASP A 267 -18.03 -10.83 -15.51
CA ASP A 267 -17.02 -9.81 -15.15
C ASP A 267 -17.54 -8.68 -14.25
N GLY A 268 -18.84 -8.65 -13.95
CA GLY A 268 -19.40 -7.65 -13.05
C GLY A 268 -20.66 -8.13 -12.35
N ALA A 269 -20.81 -7.70 -11.09
CA ALA A 269 -22.08 -7.71 -10.39
C ALA A 269 -22.32 -6.39 -9.68
N SER A 270 -23.58 -6.03 -9.49
CA SER A 270 -23.99 -4.94 -8.60
C SER A 270 -25.33 -5.28 -7.94
N PHE A 271 -25.42 -5.15 -6.63
CA PHE A 271 -26.66 -5.29 -5.88
C PHE A 271 -27.57 -4.09 -6.14
N SER A 272 -28.87 -4.33 -6.15
CA SER A 272 -29.84 -3.24 -6.08
C SER A 272 -29.75 -2.53 -4.73
N PRO A 273 -30.15 -1.24 -4.64
CA PRO A 273 -30.08 -0.46 -3.38
C PRO A 273 -30.91 -1.04 -2.22
N ASP A 274 -31.93 -1.85 -2.53
CA ASP A 274 -32.73 -2.56 -1.54
C ASP A 274 -32.13 -3.93 -1.15
N GLY A 275 -31.04 -4.35 -1.78
CA GLY A 275 -30.36 -5.62 -1.58
C GLY A 275 -31.13 -6.87 -2.03
N THR A 276 -32.27 -6.70 -2.73
CA THR A 276 -33.12 -7.84 -3.11
C THR A 276 -32.73 -8.47 -4.44
N ARG A 277 -32.05 -7.72 -5.33
CA ARG A 277 -31.66 -8.12 -6.67
C ARG A 277 -30.18 -7.91 -6.90
N ILE A 278 -29.65 -8.58 -7.92
CA ILE A 278 -28.26 -8.49 -8.37
C ILE A 278 -28.29 -8.36 -9.89
N ALA A 279 -27.64 -7.33 -10.43
CA ALA A 279 -27.33 -7.23 -11.85
C ALA A 279 -26.03 -8.01 -12.08
N LEU A 280 -26.05 -8.99 -12.96
CA LEU A 280 -24.90 -9.78 -13.37
C LEU A 280 -24.62 -9.52 -14.85
N ALA A 281 -23.39 -9.14 -15.18
CA ALA A 281 -22.98 -8.90 -16.56
C ALA A 281 -22.14 -10.04 -17.10
N THR A 282 -22.53 -10.53 -18.28
CA THR A 282 -21.71 -11.43 -19.10
C THR A 282 -20.89 -10.60 -20.07
N THR A 283 -19.63 -10.94 -20.26
CA THR A 283 -18.82 -10.40 -21.36
C THR A 283 -18.89 -11.32 -22.56
N ALA A 284 -18.82 -10.72 -23.75
CA ALA A 284 -18.56 -11.50 -24.94
C ALA A 284 -17.14 -12.06 -24.83
N ASP A 285 -16.97 -13.35 -25.10
CA ASP A 285 -15.63 -13.92 -25.25
C ASP A 285 -14.90 -13.18 -26.39
N ASP A 286 -13.76 -12.57 -26.08
CA ASP A 286 -12.80 -12.05 -27.07
C ASP A 286 -11.93 -13.18 -27.67
N GLY A 287 -12.14 -14.42 -27.23
CA GLY A 287 -11.45 -15.60 -27.75
C GLY A 287 -11.83 -15.92 -29.20
N PRO A 288 -10.95 -16.60 -29.97
CA PRO A 288 -11.33 -17.13 -31.26
C PRO A 288 -12.55 -18.02 -31.07
N VAL A 289 -13.61 -17.76 -31.85
CA VAL A 289 -14.83 -18.57 -31.84
C VAL A 289 -14.41 -20.02 -32.03
N SER A 290 -14.44 -20.81 -30.95
CA SER A 290 -14.23 -22.25 -31.03
C SER A 290 -15.22 -22.77 -32.08
N GLU A 291 -14.74 -23.52 -33.07
CA GLU A 291 -15.60 -24.05 -34.14
C GLU A 291 -16.78 -24.82 -33.53
N GLY A 292 -17.97 -24.19 -33.51
CA GLY A 292 -19.19 -24.74 -32.91
C GLY A 292 -19.76 -23.97 -31.70
N GLY A 293 -19.04 -23.02 -31.12
CA GLY A 293 -19.54 -22.15 -30.05
C GLY A 293 -20.25 -20.92 -30.61
N GLY A 294 -21.55 -20.76 -30.34
CA GLY A 294 -22.28 -19.53 -30.70
C GLY A 294 -21.63 -18.30 -30.05
N ARG A 295 -21.60 -17.17 -30.77
CA ARG A 295 -21.10 -15.90 -30.23
C ARG A 295 -21.93 -15.49 -29.02
N VAL A 296 -21.31 -15.37 -27.85
CA VAL A 296 -21.95 -14.87 -26.63
C VAL A 296 -22.36 -13.43 -26.87
N VAL A 297 -23.65 -13.15 -26.76
CA VAL A 297 -24.17 -11.78 -26.80
C VAL A 297 -24.11 -11.26 -25.36
N PRO A 298 -23.35 -10.19 -25.08
CA PRO A 298 -23.27 -9.68 -23.73
C PRO A 298 -24.64 -9.20 -23.29
N ALA A 299 -24.98 -9.53 -22.06
CA ALA A 299 -26.28 -9.23 -21.48
C ALA A 299 -26.11 -8.90 -20.00
N ILE A 300 -27.05 -8.12 -19.47
CA ILE A 300 -27.19 -7.95 -18.02
C ILE A 300 -28.38 -8.78 -17.57
N SER A 301 -28.13 -9.77 -16.73
CA SER A 301 -29.17 -10.55 -16.06
C SER A 301 -29.47 -9.95 -14.69
N ILE A 302 -30.72 -9.58 -14.45
CA ILE A 302 -31.22 -9.21 -13.13
C ILE A 302 -31.72 -10.47 -12.46
N VAL A 303 -31.08 -10.84 -11.36
CA VAL A 303 -31.37 -12.06 -10.62
C VAL A 303 -31.74 -11.74 -9.18
N ASP A 304 -32.49 -12.63 -8.53
CA ASP A 304 -32.64 -12.58 -7.08
C ASP A 304 -31.48 -13.29 -6.37
N ARG A 305 -31.45 -13.23 -5.04
CA ARG A 305 -30.42 -13.89 -4.20
C ARG A 305 -30.44 -15.42 -4.26
N THR A 306 -31.46 -16.02 -4.86
CA THR A 306 -31.53 -17.47 -5.11
C THR A 306 -30.90 -17.85 -6.44
N GLY A 307 -30.55 -16.86 -7.28
CA GLY A 307 -30.06 -17.05 -8.64
C GLY A 307 -31.19 -17.20 -9.65
N THR A 308 -32.44 -16.89 -9.28
CA THR A 308 -33.56 -16.90 -10.23
C THR A 308 -33.47 -15.66 -11.10
N VAL A 309 -33.39 -15.85 -12.42
CA VAL A 309 -33.40 -14.75 -13.40
C VAL A 309 -34.79 -14.12 -13.41
N LEU A 310 -34.84 -12.85 -13.04
CA LEU A 310 -36.05 -12.03 -13.05
C LEU A 310 -36.21 -11.33 -14.41
N ARG A 311 -35.09 -10.93 -15.02
CA ARG A 311 -35.06 -10.21 -16.29
C ARG A 311 -33.68 -10.32 -16.94
N THR A 312 -33.64 -10.26 -18.26
CA THR A 312 -32.41 -10.06 -19.03
C THR A 312 -32.53 -8.80 -19.86
N LEU A 313 -31.51 -7.95 -19.78
CA LEU A 313 -31.42 -6.67 -20.50
C LEU A 313 -30.41 -6.84 -21.63
N PRO A 314 -30.79 -6.59 -22.89
CA PRO A 314 -29.84 -6.54 -23.98
C PRO A 314 -28.95 -5.31 -23.81
N VAL A 315 -27.63 -5.48 -23.96
CA VAL A 315 -26.66 -4.39 -23.94
C VAL A 315 -25.80 -4.42 -25.21
N PRO A 316 -25.20 -3.29 -25.61
CA PRO A 316 -24.26 -3.28 -26.73
C PRO A 316 -23.12 -4.29 -26.53
N ALA A 317 -22.60 -4.85 -27.62
CA ALA A 317 -21.52 -5.84 -27.59
C ALA A 317 -20.26 -5.36 -26.85
N SER A 318 -20.04 -4.04 -26.83
CA SER A 318 -18.88 -3.40 -26.20
C SER A 318 -19.17 -2.85 -24.80
N ALA A 319 -20.35 -3.12 -24.24
CA ALA A 319 -20.76 -2.64 -22.93
C ALA A 319 -20.34 -3.61 -21.81
N ALA A 320 -19.86 -3.06 -20.70
CA ALA A 320 -19.52 -3.76 -19.47
C ALA A 320 -20.16 -3.03 -18.28
N LEU A 321 -20.63 -3.79 -17.29
CA LEU A 321 -21.17 -3.23 -16.06
C LEU A 321 -20.06 -2.58 -15.24
N LEU A 322 -20.33 -1.40 -14.67
CA LEU A 322 -19.37 -0.67 -13.84
C LEU A 322 -19.35 -1.22 -12.41
N SER A 323 -18.94 -2.49 -12.28
CA SER A 323 -18.68 -3.25 -11.05
C SER A 323 -19.62 -2.94 -9.87
N ALA A 324 -19.10 -3.00 -8.63
CA ALA A 324 -19.83 -2.97 -7.36
C ALA A 324 -20.89 -1.85 -7.28
N ALA A 325 -20.60 -0.68 -7.83
CA ALA A 325 -21.44 0.50 -7.67
C ALA A 325 -22.13 0.95 -8.97
N ALA A 326 -22.49 0.01 -9.84
CA ALA A 326 -23.19 0.31 -11.08
C ALA A 326 -24.62 0.82 -10.84
N TRP A 327 -25.30 0.35 -9.80
CA TRP A 327 -26.70 0.69 -9.53
C TRP A 327 -26.86 2.07 -8.90
N SER A 328 -27.74 2.91 -9.45
CA SER A 328 -28.06 4.20 -8.85
C SER A 328 -28.75 4.03 -7.49
N PRO A 329 -28.55 4.93 -6.52
CA PRO A 329 -29.10 4.79 -5.17
C PRO A 329 -30.64 4.75 -5.10
N ASP A 330 -31.32 5.26 -6.11
CA ASP A 330 -32.79 5.22 -6.24
C ASP A 330 -33.31 3.97 -6.99
N GLY A 331 -32.40 3.11 -7.45
CA GLY A 331 -32.73 1.87 -8.14
C GLY A 331 -33.06 2.02 -9.62
N ARG A 332 -33.06 3.24 -10.17
CA ARG A 332 -33.59 3.53 -11.50
C ARG A 332 -32.63 3.31 -12.66
N LEU A 333 -31.33 3.32 -12.41
CA LEU A 333 -30.31 3.26 -13.45
C LEU A 333 -29.24 2.23 -13.10
N LEU A 334 -28.75 1.54 -14.12
CA LEU A 334 -27.48 0.83 -14.10
C LEU A 334 -26.49 1.58 -14.99
N ALA A 335 -25.35 1.96 -14.42
CA ALA A 335 -24.24 2.55 -15.16
C ALA A 335 -23.38 1.45 -15.82
N MET A 336 -22.99 1.70 -17.07
CA MET A 336 -22.16 0.82 -17.88
C MET A 336 -21.05 1.61 -18.56
N SER A 337 -19.91 0.97 -18.80
CA SER A 337 -18.88 1.46 -19.70
C SER A 337 -19.07 0.80 -21.05
N GLU A 338 -19.08 1.58 -22.13
CA GLU A 338 -19.13 1.06 -23.50
C GLU A 338 -17.87 1.47 -24.25
N SER A 339 -17.16 0.48 -24.80
CA SER A 339 -16.02 0.72 -25.67
C SER A 339 -16.48 1.22 -27.04
N THR A 340 -15.84 2.29 -27.51
CA THR A 340 -16.09 2.96 -28.78
C THR A 340 -14.76 3.18 -29.51
N PRO A 341 -14.77 3.45 -30.83
CA PRO A 341 -13.54 3.81 -31.55
C PRO A 341 -12.81 5.03 -30.99
N GLN A 342 -13.50 5.90 -30.25
CA GLN A 342 -12.95 7.11 -29.65
C GLN A 342 -12.52 6.93 -28.18
N GLY A 343 -12.63 5.73 -27.63
CA GLY A 343 -12.37 5.43 -26.22
C GLY A 343 -13.61 4.88 -25.52
N TYR A 344 -13.78 5.17 -24.24
CA TYR A 344 -14.93 4.69 -23.46
C TYR A 344 -16.01 5.77 -23.34
N ARG A 345 -17.27 5.35 -23.38
CA ARG A 345 -18.39 6.19 -22.99
C ARG A 345 -19.15 5.57 -21.82
N LEU A 346 -19.67 6.43 -20.97
CA LEU A 346 -20.56 6.07 -19.88
C LEU A 346 -21.98 5.99 -20.43
N ALA A 347 -22.62 4.83 -20.29
CA ALA A 347 -24.00 4.58 -20.71
C ALA A 347 -24.86 4.14 -19.53
N PHE A 348 -26.18 4.21 -19.69
CA PHE A 348 -27.14 3.83 -18.66
C PHE A 348 -28.21 2.93 -19.22
N VAL A 349 -28.76 2.05 -18.38
CA VAL A 349 -29.94 1.24 -18.71
C VAL A 349 -30.90 1.25 -17.53
N ASP A 350 -32.21 1.18 -17.82
CA ASP A 350 -33.26 1.02 -16.82
C ASP A 350 -33.37 -0.47 -16.43
N PRO A 351 -32.98 -0.86 -15.20
CA PRO A 351 -33.05 -2.24 -14.76
C PRO A 351 -34.46 -2.70 -14.36
N THR A 352 -35.38 -1.77 -14.12
CA THR A 352 -36.74 -2.06 -13.69
C THR A 352 -37.62 -2.51 -14.86
N GLY A 353 -37.35 -1.96 -16.06
CA GLY A 353 -38.16 -2.12 -17.24
C GLY A 353 -39.44 -1.27 -17.24
N GLU A 354 -39.55 -0.32 -16.31
CA GLU A 354 -40.64 0.66 -16.25
C GLU A 354 -40.57 1.68 -17.41
N ARG A 355 -39.48 1.67 -18.19
CA ARG A 355 -39.21 2.56 -19.33
C ARG A 355 -39.17 4.02 -18.91
N GLY A 356 -38.56 4.28 -17.76
CA GLY A 356 -38.26 5.63 -17.31
C GLY A 356 -37.28 6.35 -18.25
N PRO A 357 -37.14 7.68 -18.14
CA PRO A 357 -36.13 8.41 -18.90
C PRO A 357 -34.73 7.89 -18.54
N VAL A 358 -34.00 7.44 -19.56
CA VAL A 358 -32.60 7.01 -19.46
C VAL A 358 -31.72 8.13 -20.01
N PRO A 359 -30.70 8.59 -19.25
CA PRO A 359 -29.77 9.60 -19.71
C PRO A 359 -29.04 9.20 -21.00
N ALA A 360 -28.71 10.19 -21.83
CA ALA A 360 -27.91 9.95 -23.02
C ALA A 360 -26.49 9.48 -22.64
N PRO A 361 -25.86 8.58 -23.41
CA PRO A 361 -24.48 8.20 -23.18
C PRO A 361 -23.53 9.40 -23.24
N MET A 362 -22.57 9.44 -22.33
CA MET A 362 -21.62 10.54 -22.19
C MET A 362 -20.20 10.08 -22.53
N GLN A 363 -19.50 10.85 -23.36
CA GLN A 363 -18.06 10.63 -23.55
C GLN A 363 -17.33 10.95 -22.25
N ASN A 364 -16.66 9.96 -21.68
CA ASN A 364 -16.03 10.10 -20.37
C ASN A 364 -14.82 9.17 -20.28
N SER A 365 -13.64 9.74 -20.03
CA SER A 365 -12.42 8.98 -19.75
C SER A 365 -12.30 8.60 -18.27
N ALA A 366 -13.16 9.13 -17.39
CA ALA A 366 -13.16 8.80 -15.97
C ALA A 366 -13.88 7.46 -15.73
N VAL A 367 -13.28 6.61 -14.89
CA VAL A 367 -13.80 5.30 -14.48
C VAL A 367 -14.68 5.48 -13.24
N PRO A 368 -16.00 5.22 -13.31
CA PRO A 368 -16.87 5.33 -12.15
C PRO A 368 -16.46 4.37 -11.03
N VAL A 369 -16.47 4.89 -9.80
CA VAL A 369 -16.19 4.15 -8.56
C VAL A 369 -17.39 4.12 -7.62
N GLY A 370 -18.47 4.84 -7.97
CA GLY A 370 -19.78 4.69 -7.38
C GLY A 370 -20.66 5.91 -7.52
N TRP A 371 -21.73 5.97 -6.75
CA TRP A 371 -22.71 7.05 -6.80
C TRP A 371 -22.58 7.99 -5.60
N ARG A 372 -22.74 9.29 -5.85
CA ARG A 372 -22.89 10.30 -4.80
C ARG A 372 -24.35 10.63 -4.54
N SER A 373 -25.17 10.58 -5.58
CA SER A 373 -26.61 10.80 -5.55
C SER A 373 -27.25 10.16 -6.78
N PRO A 374 -28.58 10.05 -6.89
CA PRO A 374 -29.24 9.52 -8.09
C PRO A 374 -28.86 10.20 -9.42
N SER A 375 -28.33 11.43 -9.39
CA SER A 375 -27.97 12.20 -10.57
C SER A 375 -26.46 12.49 -10.69
N THR A 376 -25.63 11.95 -9.79
CA THR A 376 -24.20 12.26 -9.76
C THR A 376 -23.36 11.04 -9.41
N LEU A 377 -22.43 10.71 -10.29
CA LEU A 377 -21.43 9.67 -10.10
C LEU A 377 -20.16 10.22 -9.46
N LEU A 378 -19.45 9.37 -8.74
CA LEU A 378 -18.04 9.52 -8.42
C LEU A 378 -17.24 8.69 -9.41
N ALA A 379 -16.22 9.31 -10.00
CA ALA A 379 -15.34 8.64 -10.93
C ALA A 379 -13.88 9.01 -10.65
N VAL A 380 -12.99 8.19 -11.19
CA VAL A 380 -11.55 8.36 -11.16
C VAL A 380 -11.08 8.71 -12.54
N ALA A 381 -10.45 9.87 -12.67
CA ALA A 381 -9.87 10.34 -13.92
C ALA A 381 -8.35 10.38 -13.80
N ASP A 382 -7.66 10.00 -14.88
CA ASP A 382 -6.22 10.22 -14.97
C ASP A 382 -5.92 11.72 -14.91
N SER A 383 -4.97 12.09 -14.05
CA SER A 383 -4.44 13.44 -13.94
C SER A 383 -3.00 13.47 -14.45
N ALA A 384 -2.53 14.66 -14.84
CA ALA A 384 -1.12 14.85 -15.17
C ALA A 384 -0.20 14.39 -14.01
N GLY A 385 0.93 13.77 -14.37
CA GLY A 385 1.98 13.39 -13.41
C GLY A 385 1.67 12.13 -12.60
N ASP A 386 1.10 11.10 -13.23
CA ASP A 386 0.81 9.78 -12.64
C ASP A 386 -0.18 9.79 -11.45
N ALA A 387 -0.89 10.91 -11.27
CA ALA A 387 -1.89 11.07 -10.23
C ALA A 387 -3.28 10.67 -10.75
N LEU A 388 -4.17 10.34 -9.82
CA LEU A 388 -5.59 10.11 -10.10
C LEU A 388 -6.42 11.22 -9.45
N ASP A 389 -7.34 11.83 -10.18
CA ASP A 389 -8.31 12.76 -9.62
C ASP A 389 -9.63 12.04 -9.37
N ILE A 390 -10.22 12.21 -8.18
CA ILE A 390 -11.59 11.80 -7.89
C ILE A 390 -12.49 12.96 -8.30
N VAL A 391 -13.44 12.69 -9.18
CA VAL A 391 -14.33 13.69 -9.78
C VAL A 391 -15.79 13.33 -9.58
N GLU A 392 -16.64 14.35 -9.51
CA GLU A 392 -18.09 14.22 -9.68
C GLU A 392 -18.45 14.36 -11.15
N VAL A 393 -19.25 13.41 -11.64
CA VAL A 393 -19.76 13.40 -13.01
C VAL A 393 -21.29 13.50 -12.95
N PRO A 394 -21.87 14.67 -13.29
CA PRO A 394 -23.32 14.82 -13.42
C PRO A 394 -23.86 13.94 -14.55
N VAL A 395 -24.94 13.20 -14.27
CA VAL A 395 -25.56 12.27 -15.23
C VAL A 395 -26.27 13.00 -16.38
N ASP A 396 -26.58 14.27 -16.20
CA ASP A 396 -27.21 15.15 -17.20
C ASP A 396 -26.22 15.76 -18.21
N GLY A 397 -24.93 15.40 -18.14
CA GLY A 397 -23.90 16.00 -18.98
C GLY A 397 -23.36 17.33 -18.47
N GLY A 398 -23.71 17.72 -17.24
CA GLY A 398 -23.16 18.90 -16.59
C GLY A 398 -21.64 18.86 -16.40
N PRO A 399 -21.03 19.98 -15.96
CA PRO A 399 -19.59 20.09 -15.83
C PRO A 399 -19.03 19.13 -14.77
N ILE A 400 -17.97 18.40 -15.14
CA ILE A 400 -17.23 17.52 -14.24
C ILE A 400 -16.48 18.34 -13.19
N ARG A 401 -16.61 17.97 -11.91
CA ARG A 401 -16.00 18.70 -10.79
C ARG A 401 -14.99 17.83 -10.05
N ARG A 402 -13.73 18.27 -9.96
CA ARG A 402 -12.73 17.58 -9.12
C ARG A 402 -13.04 17.75 -7.64
N LEU A 403 -13.01 16.64 -6.91
CA LEU A 403 -13.15 16.57 -5.46
C LEU A 403 -11.82 16.42 -4.76
N SER A 404 -11.05 15.43 -5.20
CA SER A 404 -9.85 14.99 -4.52
C SER A 404 -8.79 14.57 -5.52
N ARG A 405 -7.55 14.50 -5.06
CA ARG A 405 -6.39 14.03 -5.81
C ARG A 405 -5.67 12.95 -5.04
N VAL A 406 -5.31 11.88 -5.74
CA VAL A 406 -4.46 10.80 -5.25
C VAL A 406 -3.10 10.91 -5.94
N SER A 407 -2.13 11.46 -5.22
CA SER A 407 -0.79 11.72 -5.73
C SER A 407 0.05 10.44 -5.85
N ALA A 408 0.85 10.31 -6.90
CA ALA A 408 1.70 9.15 -7.22
C ALA A 408 2.86 8.88 -6.25
N GLY A 409 2.92 9.60 -5.12
CA GLY A 409 4.03 9.57 -4.17
C GLY A 409 5.34 10.12 -4.73
N ILE A 410 6.45 9.83 -4.03
CA ILE A 410 7.78 10.34 -4.38
C ILE A 410 8.25 9.69 -5.70
N GLY A 411 8.50 10.51 -6.71
CA GLY A 411 9.12 10.08 -7.98
C GLY A 411 8.22 9.23 -8.90
N GLY A 412 6.90 9.31 -8.76
CA GLY A 412 5.96 8.51 -9.58
C GLY A 412 5.94 7.01 -9.22
N LEU A 413 6.66 6.62 -8.16
CA LEU A 413 6.87 5.22 -7.79
C LEU A 413 5.63 4.54 -7.19
N ALA A 414 4.58 5.30 -6.89
CA ALA A 414 3.37 4.80 -6.24
C ALA A 414 2.12 5.26 -6.96
N ARG A 415 1.95 4.80 -8.20
CA ARG A 415 0.71 4.97 -8.95
C ARG A 415 -0.44 4.38 -8.13
N PRO A 416 -1.47 5.18 -7.81
CA PRO A 416 -2.68 4.65 -7.23
C PRO A 416 -3.46 3.86 -8.28
N GLY A 417 -4.19 2.85 -7.86
CA GLY A 417 -5.03 2.03 -8.72
C GLY A 417 -6.11 1.33 -7.90
N GLN A 418 -7.10 0.74 -8.59
CA GLN A 418 -8.21 0.00 -7.96
C GLN A 418 -8.86 0.78 -6.80
N LEU A 419 -9.06 2.09 -6.98
CA LEU A 419 -9.72 2.91 -5.96
C LEU A 419 -11.19 2.52 -5.85
N GLN A 420 -11.61 2.25 -4.63
CA GLN A 420 -12.97 2.00 -4.22
C GLN A 420 -13.36 3.03 -3.16
N VAL A 421 -14.63 3.43 -3.16
CA VAL A 421 -15.22 4.25 -2.10
C VAL A 421 -16.31 3.45 -1.41
N ALA A 422 -16.44 3.61 -0.10
CA ALA A 422 -17.55 3.01 0.65
C ALA A 422 -18.84 3.72 0.25
N GLU A 423 -19.68 3.06 -0.54
CA GLU A 423 -20.83 3.67 -1.22
C GLU A 423 -21.78 4.42 -0.27
N ALA A 424 -22.15 3.80 0.85
CA ALA A 424 -23.06 4.41 1.83
C ALA A 424 -22.46 5.65 2.50
N LEU A 425 -21.12 5.75 2.54
CA LEU A 425 -20.38 6.89 3.07
C LEU A 425 -20.12 7.95 2.00
N ALA A 426 -19.98 7.55 0.74
CA ALA A 426 -19.60 8.42 -0.37
C ALA A 426 -20.64 9.52 -0.63
N ALA A 427 -21.93 9.21 -0.51
CA ALA A 427 -23.02 10.18 -0.62
C ALA A 427 -22.96 11.28 0.45
N GLN A 428 -22.47 10.94 1.65
CA GLN A 428 -22.40 11.84 2.79
C GLN A 428 -21.02 12.47 2.96
N ALA A 429 -20.04 12.02 2.16
CA ALA A 429 -18.66 12.42 2.31
C ALA A 429 -18.50 13.92 2.05
N ARG A 430 -17.88 14.61 3.01
CA ARG A 430 -17.45 16.00 2.88
C ARG A 430 -16.04 16.01 2.32
N VAL A 431 -15.79 16.95 1.41
CA VAL A 431 -14.44 17.15 0.85
C VAL A 431 -13.76 18.27 1.63
N GLY A 432 -12.60 17.99 2.23
CA GLY A 432 -11.92 18.96 3.06
C GLY A 432 -10.46 18.64 3.34
N ASP A 433 -9.81 19.50 4.13
CA ASP A 433 -8.44 19.25 4.58
C ASP A 433 -8.50 18.30 5.79
N ALA A 434 -7.89 17.12 5.67
CA ALA A 434 -7.88 16.13 6.74
C ALA A 434 -6.74 16.31 7.75
N GLY A 435 -5.84 17.27 7.49
CA GLY A 435 -4.61 17.45 8.27
C GLY A 435 -3.54 16.39 7.95
N PRO A 436 -2.52 16.23 8.81
CA PRO A 436 -1.43 15.31 8.55
C PRO A 436 -1.88 13.85 8.61
N ALA A 437 -1.34 13.04 7.69
CA ALA A 437 -1.62 11.61 7.59
C ALA A 437 -1.19 10.85 8.85
N ARG A 438 -2.12 10.11 9.44
CA ARG A 438 -1.91 9.20 10.57
C ARG A 438 -1.70 7.79 10.04
N ARG A 439 -0.45 7.33 10.06
CA ARG A 439 -0.03 6.02 9.52
C ARG A 439 0.07 4.90 10.56
N GLY A 440 -0.24 5.20 11.82
CA GLY A 440 -0.07 4.25 12.92
C GLY A 440 1.37 4.20 13.43
N PRO A 441 1.67 3.28 14.37
CA PRO A 441 3.00 3.12 14.92
C PRO A 441 3.98 2.63 13.85
N TRP A 442 5.23 3.04 13.96
CA TRP A 442 6.28 2.53 13.08
C TRP A 442 6.57 1.05 13.36
N PRO A 443 6.88 0.25 12.33
CA PRO A 443 7.22 -1.16 12.50
C PRO A 443 8.39 -1.36 13.47
N LEU A 444 8.34 -2.41 14.29
CA LEU A 444 9.38 -2.71 15.28
C LEU A 444 10.78 -2.85 14.65
N TRP A 445 10.87 -3.46 13.47
CA TRP A 445 12.15 -3.65 12.77
C TRP A 445 12.84 -2.32 12.45
N TRP A 446 12.07 -1.27 12.19
CA TRP A 446 12.62 0.06 11.90
C TRP A 446 13.23 0.65 13.17
N TRP A 447 12.53 0.55 14.30
CA TRP A 447 13.08 0.92 15.60
C TRP A 447 14.35 0.15 15.95
N LEU A 448 14.36 -1.16 15.72
CA LEU A 448 15.55 -2.00 15.91
C LEU A 448 16.71 -1.58 14.99
N THR A 449 16.41 -1.19 13.75
CA THR A 449 17.42 -0.72 12.78
C THR A 449 18.02 0.62 13.23
N VAL A 450 17.18 1.57 13.65
CA VAL A 450 17.63 2.85 14.20
C VAL A 450 18.46 2.64 15.47
N ALA A 451 18.00 1.75 16.37
CA ALA A 451 18.73 1.38 17.58
C ALA A 451 20.10 0.78 17.29
N ALA A 452 20.18 -0.15 16.34
CA ALA A 452 21.41 -0.80 15.92
C ALA A 452 22.37 0.20 15.27
N ALA A 453 21.86 1.08 14.40
CA ALA A 453 22.65 2.14 13.77
C ALA A 453 23.22 3.11 14.81
N ALA A 454 22.40 3.57 15.76
CA ALA A 454 22.82 4.44 16.85
C ALA A 454 23.91 3.76 17.72
N THR A 455 23.71 2.48 18.05
CA THR A 455 24.68 1.67 18.81
C THR A 455 26.00 1.52 18.06
N PHE A 456 25.95 1.25 16.74
CA PHE A 456 27.13 1.12 15.91
C PHE A 456 27.92 2.44 15.79
N VAL A 457 27.23 3.57 15.61
CA VAL A 457 27.85 4.90 15.61
C VAL A 457 28.51 5.18 16.96
N GLY A 458 27.82 4.91 18.07
CA GLY A 458 28.37 5.02 19.42
C GLY A 458 29.64 4.17 19.59
N TRP A 459 29.62 2.91 19.16
CA TRP A 459 30.78 2.03 19.20
C TRP A 459 31.96 2.55 18.37
N ARG A 460 31.70 3.07 17.16
CA ARG A 460 32.75 3.65 16.29
C ARG A 460 33.40 4.87 16.92
N VAL A 461 32.62 5.73 17.57
CA VAL A 461 33.11 6.90 18.30
C VAL A 461 34.00 6.47 19.46
N VAL A 462 33.55 5.52 20.29
CA VAL A 462 34.34 4.98 21.43
C VAL A 462 35.63 4.32 20.94
N ARG A 463 35.57 3.51 19.88
CA ARG A 463 36.75 2.83 19.32
C ARG A 463 37.76 3.82 18.76
N ARG A 464 37.34 4.85 18.03
CA ARG A 464 38.24 5.90 17.52
C ARG A 464 38.88 6.68 18.66
N ALA A 465 38.12 7.00 19.71
CA ALA A 465 38.65 7.64 20.90
C ALA A 465 39.72 6.79 21.60
N ARG A 466 39.51 5.47 21.71
CA ARG A 466 40.52 4.54 22.26
C ARG A 466 41.76 4.41 21.36
N ALA A 467 41.60 4.38 20.04
CA ALA A 467 42.71 4.29 19.10
C ALA A 467 43.63 5.52 19.17
N ARG A 468 43.06 6.73 19.31
CA ARG A 468 43.83 7.98 19.53
C ARG A 468 44.56 8.02 20.87
N ARG A 469 44.19 7.15 21.82
CA ARG A 469 44.82 7.08 23.14
C ARG A 469 45.94 6.08 23.24
N ARG A 470 46.18 5.22 22.24
CA ARG A 470 47.40 4.42 22.24
C ARG A 470 48.57 5.40 22.07
N PRO A 471 49.37 5.64 23.11
CA PRO A 471 50.53 6.49 22.98
C PRO A 471 51.39 5.91 21.88
N ALA A 472 51.98 6.75 21.04
CA ALA A 472 53.10 6.33 20.22
C ALA A 472 54.21 5.91 21.17
N MET A 473 54.21 4.64 21.61
CA MET A 473 55.40 3.97 22.10
C MET A 473 56.27 3.75 20.86
N THR A 474 56.84 4.84 20.36
CA THR A 474 58.03 4.80 19.52
C THR A 474 59.13 4.23 20.38
N ALA A 475 59.41 2.95 20.13
CA ALA A 475 60.74 2.40 19.89
C ALA A 475 61.89 3.31 20.35
N SER A 476 62.28 3.17 21.61
CA SER A 476 63.64 3.47 22.03
C SER A 476 64.50 2.27 21.66
N THR A 477 65.00 2.26 20.43
CA THR A 477 66.01 1.30 19.97
C THR A 477 67.28 2.08 19.61
N SER A 478 68.18 2.22 20.59
CA SER A 478 69.61 2.53 20.45
C SER A 478 70.22 2.31 21.85
N ALA A 479 71.27 1.53 22.10
CA ALA A 479 72.28 0.89 21.27
C ALA A 479 72.86 -0.34 22.02
N PRO A 480 73.52 -1.29 21.32
CA PRO A 480 74.22 -2.41 21.96
C PRO A 480 75.62 -1.97 22.42
N ASP A 481 75.89 -2.02 23.73
CA ASP A 481 77.22 -1.77 24.27
C ASP A 481 78.04 -3.07 24.26
N SER A 482 79.03 -3.08 23.38
CA SER A 482 80.01 -4.13 23.19
C SER A 482 81.27 -3.86 24.02
N ILE A 483 81.84 -4.92 24.61
CA ILE A 483 83.26 -5.08 24.96
C ILE A 483 83.75 -4.42 26.28
N ARG A 484 83.99 -5.25 27.31
CA ARG A 484 85.31 -5.42 27.98
C ARG A 484 85.26 -6.48 29.10
N SER A 485 85.75 -7.68 28.79
CA SER A 485 86.40 -8.57 29.76
C SER A 485 87.90 -8.58 29.44
N THR A 486 88.76 -8.29 30.42
CA THR A 486 90.03 -9.00 30.73
C THR A 486 90.86 -8.24 31.78
N SER A 487 91.04 -8.93 32.91
CA SER A 487 92.25 -9.06 33.75
C SER A 487 93.18 -7.86 34.00
N ARG A 488 93.27 -7.42 35.27
CA ARG A 488 94.57 -7.16 35.97
C ARG A 488 94.42 -6.83 37.46
N ARG A 489 94.93 -7.72 38.33
CA ARG A 489 95.77 -7.53 39.55
C ARG A 489 95.64 -8.80 40.41
N ARG A 490 96.64 -9.69 40.50
CA ARG A 490 97.87 -9.65 41.33
C ARG A 490 97.61 -9.33 42.80
N SER A 491 97.62 -10.36 43.65
CA SER A 491 98.56 -10.58 44.76
C SER A 491 98.24 -11.91 45.43
#